data_AF-A0A420H7A7-F1
#
_entry.id   AF-A0A420H7A7-F1
#
_cell.length_a   1.000
_cell.length_b   1.000
_cell.length_c   1.000
_cell.angle_alpha   90.00
_cell.angle_beta   90.00
_cell.angle_gamma   90.00
#
_symmetry.space_group_name_H-M   'P 1'
#
loop_
_entity.id
_entity.type
_entity.pdbx_description
1 polymer ?
#
loop_
_entity_poly.entity_id
_entity_poly.type
_entity_poly.pdbx_seq_one_letter_code
_entity_poly.pdbx_strand_id
1 'polypeptide(L)'
;MSYTSSPSTNPSSGVIILRGTQNYLEWLYTIKMASNGSRTTDSKNVWKYIEPKTTENLELPTISRRPILADVNPAANSISNLTLIELEDFKYRNTIWKEEKMEIQDIERRLEGIQNKILGSISESLLPQLKGASTVKEILLHLSNKFRPSDQAR
;
A
#
# COMPACT_ATOMS: atom_id res chain seq x y z
N MET A 1 26.67 39.38 -26.51
CA MET A 1 25.56 38.83 -25.70
C MET A 1 25.70 37.31 -25.72
N SER A 2 26.23 36.74 -24.64
CA SER A 2 26.53 35.31 -24.55
C SER A 2 25.32 34.59 -23.97
N TYR A 3 24.65 33.77 -24.77
CA TYR A 3 23.57 32.92 -24.29
C TYR A 3 24.18 31.75 -23.52
N THR A 4 24.00 31.74 -22.20
CA THR A 4 24.28 30.58 -21.36
C THR A 4 23.20 29.53 -21.62
N SER A 5 23.56 28.48 -22.36
CA SER A 5 22.74 27.27 -22.46
C SER A 5 22.72 26.56 -21.10
N SER A 6 21.59 26.62 -20.41
CA SER A 6 21.33 25.74 -19.26
C SER A 6 21.20 24.31 -19.76
N PRO A 7 21.93 23.33 -19.19
CA PRO A 7 21.72 21.93 -19.55
C PRO A 7 20.36 21.48 -19.02
N SER A 8 19.41 21.30 -19.94
CA SER A 8 18.19 20.54 -19.70
C SER A 8 18.55 19.07 -19.55
N THR A 9 18.88 18.65 -18.32
CA THR A 9 18.84 17.23 -17.96
C THR A 9 17.38 16.80 -17.83
N ASN A 10 16.78 16.46 -18.97
CA ASN A 10 15.68 15.51 -18.99
C ASN A 10 16.28 14.10 -18.81
N PRO A 11 16.03 13.40 -17.70
CA PRO A 11 16.33 11.99 -17.65
C PRO A 11 15.26 11.24 -18.46
N SER A 12 15.70 10.60 -19.54
CA SER A 12 14.92 9.79 -20.47
C SER A 12 14.30 8.51 -19.88
N SER A 13 13.96 8.46 -18.58
CA SER A 13 13.42 7.25 -17.92
C SER A 13 11.90 7.26 -17.70
N GLY A 14 11.20 8.36 -17.99
CA GLY A 14 9.75 8.46 -17.75
C GLY A 14 9.35 8.46 -16.26
N VAL A 15 10.31 8.43 -15.33
CA VAL A 15 10.07 8.48 -13.89
C VAL A 15 10.07 9.94 -13.42
N ILE A 16 8.93 10.39 -12.87
CA ILE A 16 8.82 11.69 -12.24
C ILE A 16 9.51 11.63 -10.87
N ILE A 17 10.54 12.45 -10.66
CA ILE A 17 11.25 12.57 -9.38
C ILE A 17 10.70 13.75 -8.61
N LEU A 18 10.12 13.55 -7.43
CA LEU A 18 9.65 14.61 -6.54
C LEU A 18 10.82 15.52 -6.14
N ARG A 19 10.72 16.80 -6.53
CA ARG A 19 11.71 17.85 -6.22
C ARG A 19 11.14 18.94 -5.34
N GLY A 20 9.82 19.14 -5.36
CA GLY A 20 9.17 20.17 -4.56
C GLY A 20 7.68 20.28 -4.87
N THR A 21 7.09 21.42 -4.51
CA THR A 21 5.66 21.71 -4.71
C THR A 21 5.26 21.72 -6.19
N GLN A 22 6.17 22.13 -7.08
CA GLN A 22 5.92 22.31 -8.50
C GLN A 22 5.57 21.03 -9.25
N ASN A 23 6.01 19.87 -8.76
CA ASN A 23 5.77 18.59 -9.41
C ASN A 23 5.13 17.54 -8.48
N TYR A 24 4.63 18.01 -7.33
CA TYR A 24 4.02 17.15 -6.32
C TYR A 24 2.76 16.46 -6.84
N LEU A 25 1.91 17.18 -7.58
CA LEU A 25 0.64 16.64 -8.08
C LEU A 25 0.86 15.57 -9.16
N GLU A 26 1.75 15.80 -10.12
CA GLU A 26 2.07 14.77 -11.13
C GLU A 26 2.76 13.57 -10.48
N TRP A 27 3.67 13.80 -9.54
CA TRP A 27 4.32 12.73 -8.80
C TRP A 27 3.31 11.87 -8.03
N LEU A 28 2.43 12.50 -7.24
CA LEU A 28 1.41 11.82 -6.45
C LEU A 28 0.46 11.04 -7.35
N TYR A 29 0.12 11.57 -8.54
CA TYR A 29 -0.67 10.86 -9.53
C TYR A 29 -0.01 9.55 -9.96
N THR A 30 1.31 9.52 -10.19
CA THR A 30 2.01 8.26 -10.53
C THR A 30 1.98 7.23 -9.41
N ILE A 31 2.04 7.69 -8.15
CA ILE A 31 1.91 6.80 -6.98
C ILE A 31 0.49 6.26 -6.90
N LYS A 32 -0.52 7.12 -7.06
CA LYS A 32 -1.93 6.72 -7.09
C LYS A 32 -2.20 5.69 -8.18
N MET A 33 -1.70 5.92 -9.40
CA MET A 33 -1.89 4.97 -10.50
C MET A 33 -1.16 3.64 -10.29
N ALA A 34 0.00 3.65 -9.65
CA ALA A 34 0.69 2.40 -9.26
C ALA A 34 -0.03 1.65 -8.13
N SER A 35 -0.74 2.39 -7.26
CA SER A 35 -1.45 1.86 -6.09
C SER A 35 -2.88 1.42 -6.42
N ASN A 36 -3.45 1.92 -7.51
CA ASN A 36 -4.76 1.54 -7.99
C ASN A 36 -4.68 0.18 -8.70
N GLY A 37 -5.58 -0.73 -8.32
CA GLY A 37 -5.90 -1.90 -9.13
C GLY A 37 -6.65 -1.49 -10.40
N SER A 38 -6.93 -2.47 -11.26
CA SER A 38 -7.71 -2.20 -12.48
C SER A 38 -9.17 -1.82 -12.17
N ARG A 39 -9.66 -2.10 -10.96
CA ARG A 39 -11.01 -1.76 -10.49
C ARG A 39 -10.97 -1.20 -9.06
N THR A 40 -11.98 -0.40 -8.71
CA THR A 40 -12.08 0.24 -7.39
C THR A 40 -12.34 -0.75 -6.24
N THR A 41 -13.03 -1.86 -6.52
CA THR A 41 -13.32 -2.96 -5.59
C THR A 41 -12.25 -4.06 -5.60
N ASP A 42 -11.19 -3.89 -6.38
CA ASP A 42 -10.10 -4.85 -6.47
C ASP A 42 -9.35 -4.84 -5.15
N SER A 43 -9.09 -6.01 -4.55
CA SER A 43 -8.20 -6.14 -3.39
C SER A 43 -6.79 -5.58 -3.67
N LYS A 44 -6.46 -5.47 -4.97
CA LYS A 44 -5.26 -4.81 -5.50
C LYS A 44 -5.27 -3.29 -5.38
N ASN A 45 -6.41 -2.66 -5.10
CA ASN A 45 -6.52 -1.22 -4.90
C ASN A 45 -6.09 -0.88 -3.46
N VAL A 46 -4.79 -0.64 -3.29
CA VAL A 46 -4.21 -0.30 -1.99
C VAL A 46 -4.22 1.20 -1.71
N TRP A 47 -4.57 2.03 -2.71
CA TRP A 47 -4.64 3.49 -2.56
C TRP A 47 -5.52 3.92 -1.39
N LYS A 48 -6.67 3.26 -1.19
CA LYS A 48 -7.60 3.54 -0.09
C LYS A 48 -6.96 3.51 1.31
N TYR A 49 -5.90 2.72 1.51
CA TYR A 49 -5.22 2.61 2.80
C TYR A 49 -4.17 3.72 3.01
N ILE A 50 -3.59 4.21 1.91
CA ILE A 50 -2.41 5.08 1.92
C ILE A 50 -2.68 6.50 1.43
N GLU A 51 -3.90 6.80 1.01
CA GLU A 51 -4.29 8.12 0.52
C GLU A 51 -4.08 9.17 1.62
N PRO A 52 -3.22 10.18 1.40
CA PRO A 52 -2.82 11.12 2.45
C PRO A 52 -3.93 12.13 2.82
N LYS A 53 -5.03 12.18 2.05
CA LYS A 53 -6.14 13.13 2.23
C LYS A 53 -7.37 12.53 2.92
N THR A 54 -7.40 11.23 3.17
CA THR A 54 -8.61 10.56 3.65
C THR A 54 -8.82 10.88 5.13
N THR A 55 -9.98 11.44 5.46
CA THR A 55 -10.41 11.73 6.85
C THR A 55 -10.60 10.44 7.65
N GLU A 56 -10.98 9.36 6.97
CA GLU A 56 -11.07 8.02 7.53
C GLU A 56 -9.71 7.33 7.48
N ASN A 57 -9.16 7.04 8.66
CA ASN A 57 -7.96 6.23 8.77
C ASN A 57 -8.34 4.75 8.58
N LEU A 58 -8.47 4.32 7.32
CA LEU A 58 -8.68 2.91 7.02
C LEU A 58 -7.45 2.10 7.44
N GLU A 59 -7.65 1.19 8.38
CA GLU A 59 -6.64 0.24 8.83
C GLU A 59 -6.41 -0.86 7.80
N LEU A 60 -5.20 -1.41 7.78
CA LEU A 60 -4.90 -2.58 6.97
C LEU A 60 -5.65 -3.80 7.53
N PRO A 61 -6.19 -4.68 6.67
CA PRO A 61 -6.82 -5.90 7.13
C PRO A 61 -5.81 -6.79 7.87
N THR A 62 -6.22 -7.36 9.00
CA THR A 62 -5.41 -8.29 9.80
C THR A 62 -5.81 -9.73 9.52
N ILE A 63 -4.83 -10.63 9.43
CA ILE A 63 -5.10 -12.06 9.19
C ILE A 63 -5.82 -12.65 10.40
N SER A 64 -7.03 -13.16 10.18
CA SER A 64 -7.79 -13.87 11.20
C SER A 64 -7.05 -15.11 11.72
N ARG A 65 -7.42 -15.55 12.94
CA ARG A 65 -6.90 -16.80 13.52
C ARG A 65 -7.19 -17.96 12.56
N ARG A 66 -6.18 -18.81 12.35
CA ARG A 66 -6.36 -20.07 11.63
C ARG A 66 -7.41 -20.95 12.33
N PRO A 67 -8.40 -21.49 11.60
CA PRO A 67 -9.35 -22.44 12.16
C PRO A 67 -8.65 -23.64 12.82
N ILE A 68 -9.16 -24.06 13.97
CA ILE A 68 -8.76 -25.26 14.70
C ILE A 68 -9.94 -26.23 14.79
N LEU A 69 -9.68 -27.48 15.15
CA LEU A 69 -10.71 -28.52 15.24
C LEU A 69 -11.84 -28.15 16.22
N ALA A 70 -11.48 -27.49 17.33
CA ALA A 70 -12.42 -26.99 18.33
C ALA A 70 -13.42 -25.94 17.79
N ASP A 71 -13.15 -25.32 16.63
CA ASP A 71 -14.07 -24.36 16.00
C ASP A 71 -15.27 -25.04 15.33
N VAL A 72 -15.19 -26.35 15.11
CA VAL A 72 -16.26 -27.18 14.55
C VAL A 72 -16.81 -28.14 15.59
N ASN A 73 -15.93 -28.80 16.35
CA ASN A 73 -16.31 -29.68 17.46
C ASN A 73 -15.42 -29.39 18.68
N PRO A 74 -15.95 -28.78 19.75
CA PRO A 74 -15.16 -28.38 20.93
C PRO A 74 -14.41 -29.54 21.62
N ALA A 75 -14.88 -30.78 21.48
CA ALA A 75 -14.25 -31.96 22.08
C ALA A 75 -13.19 -32.61 21.16
N ALA A 76 -13.07 -32.15 19.90
CA ALA A 76 -12.13 -32.72 18.94
C ALA A 76 -10.70 -32.24 19.21
N ASN A 77 -9.83 -33.16 19.60
CA ASN A 77 -8.39 -32.96 19.75
C ASN A 77 -7.58 -33.56 18.58
N SER A 78 -8.24 -34.30 17.68
CA SER A 78 -7.66 -34.93 16.50
C SER A 78 -8.69 -34.96 15.36
N ILE A 79 -8.20 -34.97 14.11
CA ILE A 79 -9.02 -35.04 12.90
C ILE A 79 -9.89 -36.31 12.90
N SER A 80 -9.38 -37.41 13.45
CA SER A 80 -10.11 -38.69 13.54
C SER A 80 -11.35 -38.63 14.44
N ASN A 81 -11.46 -37.63 15.31
CA ASN A 81 -12.62 -37.44 16.18
C ASN A 81 -13.75 -36.68 15.48
N LEU A 82 -13.51 -36.17 14.27
CA LEU A 82 -14.53 -35.48 13.49
C LEU A 82 -15.35 -36.49 12.67
N THR A 83 -16.65 -36.27 12.66
CA THR A 83 -17.55 -36.87 11.67
C THR A 83 -17.21 -36.35 10.27
N LEU A 84 -17.74 -37.01 9.24
CA LEU A 84 -17.53 -36.59 7.85
C LEU A 84 -18.00 -35.15 7.61
N ILE A 85 -19.15 -34.77 8.16
CA ILE A 85 -19.73 -33.42 8.01
C ILE A 85 -18.85 -32.37 8.70
N GLU A 86 -18.38 -32.64 9.92
CA GLU A 86 -17.49 -31.73 10.65
C GLU A 86 -16.13 -31.59 9.95
N LEU A 87 -15.61 -32.68 9.37
CA LEU A 87 -14.38 -32.64 8.59
C LEU A 87 -14.53 -31.77 7.34
N GLU A 88 -15.68 -31.82 6.66
CA GLU A 88 -15.97 -30.96 5.51
C GLU A 88 -16.09 -29.48 5.90
N ASP A 89 -16.80 -29.16 6.99
CA ASP A 89 -16.88 -27.79 7.52
C ASP A 89 -15.48 -27.27 7.91
N PHE A 90 -14.67 -28.07 8.61
CA PHE A 90 -13.31 -27.69 8.98
C PHE A 90 -12.43 -27.39 7.76
N LYS A 91 -12.51 -28.24 6.71
CA LYS A 91 -11.81 -28.01 5.44
C LYS A 91 -12.28 -26.72 4.77
N TYR A 92 -13.58 -26.48 4.73
CA TYR A 92 -14.17 -25.28 4.13
C TYR A 92 -13.68 -24.00 4.83
N ARG A 93 -13.76 -23.93 6.16
CA ARG A 93 -13.24 -22.80 6.94
C ARG A 93 -11.76 -22.57 6.72
N ASN A 94 -10.96 -23.64 6.66
CA ASN A 94 -9.53 -23.55 6.43
C ASN A 94 -9.20 -23.09 4.99
N THR A 95 -10.07 -23.34 4.01
CA THR A 95 -9.96 -22.78 2.65
C THR A 95 -10.22 -21.29 2.66
N ILE A 96 -11.32 -20.83 3.27
CA ILE A 96 -11.62 -19.39 3.41
C ILE A 96 -10.46 -18.65 4.08
N TRP A 97 -9.95 -19.20 5.20
CA TRP A 97 -8.81 -18.60 5.90
C TRP A 97 -7.55 -18.50 5.03
N LYS A 98 -7.28 -19.52 4.18
CA LYS A 98 -6.15 -19.46 3.25
C LYS A 98 -6.34 -18.36 2.20
N GLU A 99 -7.55 -18.20 1.67
CA GLU A 99 -7.88 -17.16 0.70
C GLU A 99 -7.72 -15.77 1.30
N GLU A 100 -8.29 -15.52 2.48
CA GLU A 100 -8.12 -14.28 3.24
C GLU A 100 -6.64 -13.98 3.50
N LYS A 101 -5.88 -14.98 3.98
CA LYS A 101 -4.45 -14.84 4.20
C LYS A 101 -3.69 -14.45 2.93
N MET A 102 -4.00 -15.09 1.79
CA MET A 102 -3.36 -14.78 0.52
C MET A 102 -3.68 -13.36 0.05
N GLU A 103 -4.91 -12.90 0.24
CA GLU A 103 -5.32 -11.54 -0.11
C GLU A 103 -4.57 -10.48 0.70
N ILE A 104 -4.47 -10.68 2.02
CA ILE A 104 -3.74 -9.75 2.90
C ILE A 104 -2.25 -9.72 2.54
N GLN A 105 -1.64 -10.88 2.27
CA GLN A 105 -0.25 -10.94 1.83
C GLN A 105 0.00 -10.26 0.48
N ASP A 106 -0.99 -10.25 -0.44
CA ASP A 106 -0.86 -9.49 -1.70
C ASP A 106 -0.93 -7.98 -1.46
N ILE A 107 -1.78 -7.53 -0.53
CA ILE A 107 -1.85 -6.12 -0.11
C ILE A 107 -0.50 -5.68 0.49
N GLU A 108 0.07 -6.45 1.41
CA GLU A 108 1.37 -6.16 2.03
C GLU A 108 2.48 -6.05 0.97
N ARG A 109 2.57 -7.02 0.05
CA ARG A 109 3.55 -7.02 -1.05
C ARG A 109 3.39 -5.79 -1.95
N ARG A 110 2.15 -5.40 -2.24
CA ARG A 110 1.88 -4.19 -3.04
C ARG A 110 2.34 -2.94 -2.32
N LEU A 111 2.06 -2.82 -1.02
CA LEU A 111 2.51 -1.69 -0.22
C LEU A 111 4.03 -1.58 -0.19
N GLU A 112 4.75 -2.70 -0.08
CA GLU A 112 6.21 -2.72 -0.21
C GLU A 112 6.67 -2.22 -1.60
N GLY A 113 6.01 -2.67 -2.67
CA GLY A 113 6.27 -2.18 -4.02
C GLY A 113 6.03 -0.66 -4.17
N ILE A 114 4.98 -0.14 -3.55
CA ILE A 114 4.68 1.29 -3.54
C ILE A 114 5.71 2.06 -2.71
N GLN A 115 6.13 1.53 -1.56
CA GLN A 115 7.20 2.12 -0.75
C GLN A 115 8.48 2.27 -1.58
N ASN A 116 8.90 1.20 -2.25
CA ASN A 116 10.08 1.21 -3.12
C ASN A 116 9.94 2.22 -4.26
N LYS A 117 8.75 2.31 -4.87
CA LYS A 117 8.46 3.31 -5.90
C LYS A 117 8.59 4.74 -5.35
N ILE A 118 8.04 5.01 -4.18
CA ILE A 118 8.13 6.33 -3.52
C ILE A 118 9.60 6.66 -3.25
N LEU A 119 10.33 5.77 -2.57
CA LEU A 119 11.74 6.01 -2.22
C LEU A 119 12.64 6.16 -3.46
N GLY A 120 12.36 5.42 -4.54
CA GLY A 120 13.06 5.55 -5.82
C GLY A 120 12.63 6.75 -6.68
N SER A 121 11.60 7.49 -6.27
CA SER A 121 11.06 8.65 -7.01
C SER A 121 11.05 9.94 -6.20
N ILE A 122 11.79 10.01 -5.10
CA ILE A 122 12.04 11.24 -4.34
C ILE A 122 13.52 11.65 -4.45
N SER A 123 13.81 12.94 -4.26
CA SER A 123 15.20 13.40 -4.12
C SER A 123 15.86 12.76 -2.89
N GLU A 124 17.12 12.33 -3.02
CA GLU A 124 17.93 11.76 -1.93
C GLU A 124 18.00 12.69 -0.70
N SER A 125 17.94 14.00 -0.91
CA SER A 125 17.93 15.02 0.15
C SER A 125 16.72 14.92 1.10
N LEU A 126 15.66 14.19 0.68
CA LEU A 126 14.46 13.96 1.47
C LEU A 126 14.55 12.71 2.34
N LEU A 127 15.42 11.75 2.02
CA LEU A 127 15.54 10.49 2.77
C LEU A 127 15.82 10.70 4.27
N PRO A 128 16.73 11.61 4.69
CA PRO A 128 16.96 11.84 6.12
C PRO A 128 15.72 12.38 6.87
N GLN A 129 14.81 13.06 6.16
CA GLN A 129 13.62 13.68 6.74
C GLN A 129 12.49 12.66 6.92
N LEU A 130 12.58 11.52 6.25
CA LEU A 130 11.68 10.38 6.40
C LEU A 130 12.12 9.42 7.52
N LYS A 131 13.23 9.68 8.22
CA LYS A 131 13.68 8.87 9.36
C LYS A 131 12.63 8.94 10.48
N GLY A 132 11.81 7.90 10.59
CA GLY A 132 10.70 7.80 11.55
C GLY A 132 9.36 7.52 10.89
N ALA A 133 9.22 7.75 9.59
CA ALA A 133 8.09 7.25 8.81
C ALA A 133 8.35 5.77 8.47
N SER A 134 7.55 4.90 9.07
CA SER A 134 7.65 3.45 8.99
C SER A 134 6.67 2.83 8.00
N THR A 135 5.58 3.54 7.68
CA THR A 135 4.56 3.08 6.73
C THR A 135 4.49 3.96 5.48
N VAL A 136 4.01 3.39 4.37
CA VAL A 136 3.72 4.13 3.13
C VAL A 136 2.83 5.35 3.38
N LYS A 137 1.82 5.18 4.25
CA LYS A 137 0.90 6.25 4.63
C LYS A 137 1.62 7.40 5.34
N GLU A 138 2.48 7.09 6.30
CA GLU A 138 3.28 8.10 7.03
C GLU A 138 4.22 8.85 6.09
N ILE A 139 4.89 8.13 5.18
CA ILE A 139 5.76 8.74 4.16
C ILE A 139 4.96 9.69 3.28
N LEU A 140 3.83 9.24 2.73
CA LEU A 140 2.97 10.07 1.88
C LEU A 140 2.38 11.26 2.62
N LEU A 141 2.00 11.09 3.89
CA LEU A 141 1.50 12.18 4.72
C LEU A 141 2.59 13.22 4.97
N HIS A 142 3.81 12.79 5.30
CA HIS A 142 4.94 13.70 5.49
C HIS A 142 5.24 14.51 4.22
N LEU A 143 5.31 13.84 3.06
CA LEU A 143 5.55 14.50 1.77
C LEU A 143 4.39 15.42 1.38
N SER A 144 3.15 15.01 1.65
CA SER A 144 1.96 15.85 1.43
C SER A 144 1.99 17.11 2.29
N ASN A 145 2.28 17.01 3.58
CA ASN A 145 2.35 18.16 4.47
C ASN A 145 3.42 19.18 4.04
N LYS A 146 4.51 18.69 3.42
CA LYS A 146 5.62 19.53 2.98
C LYS A 146 5.43 20.15 1.60
N PHE A 147 4.89 19.39 0.65
CA PHE A 147 4.93 19.76 -0.78
C PHE A 147 3.56 19.94 -1.43
N ARG A 148 2.47 19.64 -0.74
CA ARG A 148 1.14 19.91 -1.29
C ARG A 148 0.98 21.42 -1.46
N PRO A 149 0.67 21.92 -2.68
CA PRO A 149 0.34 23.32 -2.87
C PRO A 149 -0.85 23.71 -1.99
N SER A 150 -0.74 24.83 -1.28
CA SER A 150 -1.89 25.45 -0.60
C SER A 150 -2.81 26.03 -1.66
N ASP A 151 -4.13 25.91 -1.50
CA ASP A 151 -5.14 26.45 -2.43
C ASP A 151 -5.09 27.99 -2.57
N GLN A 152 -4.16 28.68 -1.90
CA GLN A 152 -3.96 30.14 -1.96
C GLN A 152 -3.30 30.67 -3.24
N ALA A 153 -3.03 29.83 -4.25
CA ALA A 153 -2.40 30.27 -5.50
C ALA A 153 -3.20 29.83 -6.75
N ARG A 154 -4.50 30.12 -6.76
CA ARG A 154 -5.34 30.08 -7.97
C ARG A 154 -6.16 31.36 -8.10
#